data_AF-A0A4R3KSY4-F1
#
_entry.id   AF-A0A4R3KSY4-F1
#
_cell.length_a   1.000
_cell.length_b   1.000
_cell.length_c   1.000
_cell.angle_alpha   90.00
_cell.angle_beta   90.00
_cell.angle_gamma   90.00
#
_symmetry.space_group_name_H-M   'P 1'
#
loop_
_entity.id
_entity.type
_entity.pdbx_description
1 polymer ?
#
loop_
_entity_poly.entity_id
_entity_poly.type
_entity_poly.pdbx_seq_one_letter_code
_entity_poly.pdbx_strand_id
1 'polypeptide(L)'
;MHKHGLIKGSFIPPRNIRELRDLMRYKTKLVSVRSSEKNRIQNSLTVSNIMISNIVSDSFGKSASTIIKYAMEHPDEIDTDYTSFLHKSMLHKANEINMSMQGTISQEQASKMNVCFNHLSYVEICISQIDEAIFLIAKDFKSQIELFATIPSITTKSATAIISEIGVDM
;
A
#
# COMPACT_ATOMS: atom_id res chain seq x y z
N MET A 1 -16.66 27.24 34.71
CA MET A 1 -17.19 26.76 33.41
C MET A 1 -17.81 25.36 33.46
N HIS A 2 -17.45 24.46 34.40
CA HIS A 2 -18.15 23.18 34.60
C HIS A 2 -19.57 23.27 35.23
N LYS A 3 -19.95 24.43 35.80
CA LYS A 3 -21.19 24.59 36.59
C LYS A 3 -22.49 24.77 35.78
N HIS A 4 -22.42 24.92 34.45
CA HIS A 4 -23.61 25.23 33.62
C HIS A 4 -24.01 24.11 32.63
N GLY A 5 -23.44 22.91 32.71
CA GLY A 5 -23.83 21.78 31.85
C GLY A 5 -23.54 21.97 30.34
N LEU A 6 -22.82 23.04 29.96
CA LEU A 6 -22.53 23.40 28.56
C LEU A 6 -21.48 22.51 27.89
N ILE A 7 -20.79 21.67 28.66
CA ILE A 7 -19.81 20.71 28.15
C ILE A 7 -20.37 19.33 28.47
N LYS A 8 -20.75 18.56 27.45
CA LYS A 8 -21.03 17.13 27.60
C LYS A 8 -19.77 16.49 28.20
N GLY A 9 -19.86 16.06 29.45
CA GLY A 9 -18.79 15.30 30.11
C GLY A 9 -18.52 14.05 29.27
N SER A 10 -17.43 14.06 28.51
CA SER A 10 -17.08 13.10 27.45
C SER A 10 -18.11 12.97 26.31
N PHE A 11 -17.75 13.44 25.11
CA PHE A 11 -18.46 13.08 23.90
C PHE A 11 -18.11 11.63 23.53
N ILE A 12 -19.10 10.74 23.57
CA ILE A 12 -18.98 9.37 23.06
C ILE A 12 -19.70 9.32 21.71
N PRO A 13 -18.97 9.12 20.59
CA PRO A 13 -19.57 9.02 19.28
C PRO A 13 -20.55 7.83 19.19
N PRO A 14 -21.56 7.93 18.30
CA PRO A 14 -22.45 6.81 17.97
C PRO A 14 -21.66 5.54 17.60
N ARG A 15 -22.28 4.38 17.83
CA ARG A 15 -21.63 3.07 17.68
C ARG A 15 -21.02 2.87 16.28
N ASN A 16 -21.77 3.19 15.23
CA ASN A 16 -21.33 3.09 13.84
C ASN A 16 -20.08 3.96 13.54
N ILE A 17 -20.00 5.17 14.10
CA ILE A 17 -18.80 6.02 13.99
C ILE A 17 -17.60 5.38 14.70
N ARG A 18 -17.81 4.79 15.89
CA ARG A 18 -16.74 4.11 16.62
C ARG A 18 -16.23 2.87 15.87
N GLU A 19 -17.12 2.07 15.29
CA GLU A 19 -16.76 0.90 14.48
C GLU A 19 -16.05 1.32 13.18
N LEU A 20 -16.56 2.35 12.48
CA LEU A 20 -15.90 2.91 11.30
C LEU A 20 -14.49 3.40 11.61
N ARG A 21 -14.32 4.10 12.75
CA ARG A 21 -13.02 4.59 13.21
C ARG A 21 -12.03 3.46 13.46
N ASP A 22 -12.47 2.40 14.12
CA ASP A 22 -11.62 1.24 14.42
C ASP A 22 -11.11 0.59 13.12
N LEU A 23 -12.00 0.34 12.16
CA LEU A 23 -11.64 -0.21 10.86
C LEU A 23 -10.70 0.72 10.07
N MET A 24 -10.95 2.03 10.06
CA MET A 24 -10.08 3.02 9.40
C MET A 24 -8.67 3.07 10.01
N ARG A 25 -8.57 2.98 11.34
CA ARG A 25 -7.29 2.92 12.04
C ARG A 25 -6.55 1.61 11.76
N TYR A 26 -7.27 0.49 11.75
CA TYR A 26 -6.67 -0.79 11.40
C TYR A 26 -6.19 -0.84 9.94
N LYS A 27 -6.97 -0.32 8.99
CA LYS A 27 -6.53 -0.13 7.60
C LYS A 27 -5.24 0.69 7.53
N THR A 28 -5.13 1.78 8.29
CA THR A 28 -3.91 2.60 8.35
C THR A 28 -2.72 1.78 8.83
N LYS A 29 -2.91 0.90 9.82
CA LYS A 29 -1.87 -0.03 10.27
C LYS A 29 -1.46 -1.01 9.17
N LEU A 30 -2.41 -1.62 8.46
CA LEU A 30 -2.12 -2.54 7.35
C LEU A 30 -1.35 -1.84 6.21
N VAL A 31 -1.71 -0.60 5.87
CA VAL A 31 -0.97 0.20 4.88
C VAL A 31 0.48 0.44 5.32
N SER A 32 0.71 0.70 6.62
CA SER A 32 2.06 0.82 7.18
C SER A 32 2.85 -0.51 7.08
N VAL A 33 2.21 -1.65 7.34
CA VAL A 33 2.82 -2.98 7.16
C VAL A 33 3.18 -3.21 5.68
N ARG A 34 2.26 -2.91 4.75
CA ARG A 34 2.50 -3.00 3.30
C ARG A 34 3.73 -2.21 2.87
N SER A 35 3.85 -0.96 3.30
CA SER A 35 5.04 -0.13 3.02
C SER A 35 6.30 -0.71 3.63
N SER A 36 6.21 -1.29 4.83
CA SER A 36 7.34 -1.93 5.49
C SER A 36 7.84 -3.15 4.71
N GLU A 37 6.95 -3.98 4.16
CA GLU A 37 7.35 -5.13 3.32
C GLU A 37 8.01 -4.67 2.01
N LYS A 38 7.45 -3.65 1.36
CA LYS A 38 8.08 -3.05 0.17
C LYS A 38 9.50 -2.56 0.47
N ASN A 39 9.69 -1.87 1.60
CA ASN A 39 11.02 -1.40 2.01
C ASN A 39 11.99 -2.55 2.29
N ARG A 40 11.52 -3.67 2.86
CA ARG A 40 12.37 -4.85 3.09
C ARG A 40 12.84 -5.50 1.78
N ILE A 41 11.96 -5.58 0.79
CA ILE A 41 12.30 -6.07 -0.56
C ILE A 41 13.32 -5.11 -1.18
N GLN A 42 13.06 -3.81 -1.17
CA GLN A 42 13.97 -2.80 -1.70
C GLN A 42 15.36 -2.87 -1.08
N ASN A 43 15.45 -3.01 0.25
CA ASN A 43 16.73 -3.17 0.94
C ASN A 43 17.48 -4.43 0.48
N SER A 44 16.76 -5.51 0.20
CA SER A 44 17.36 -6.77 -0.26
C SER A 44 17.87 -6.65 -1.70
N LEU A 45 17.18 -5.90 -2.56
CA LEU A 45 17.67 -5.53 -3.89
C LEU A 45 18.93 -4.67 -3.81
N THR A 46 18.96 -3.66 -2.92
CA THR A 46 20.13 -2.81 -2.71
C THR A 46 21.35 -3.62 -2.24
N VAL A 47 21.17 -4.55 -1.30
CA VAL A 47 22.23 -5.46 -0.85
C VAL A 47 22.74 -6.34 -1.99
N SER A 48 21.85 -6.71 -2.92
CA SER A 48 22.17 -7.52 -4.11
C SER A 48 22.75 -6.68 -5.27
N ASN A 49 23.02 -5.38 -5.06
CA ASN A 49 23.46 -4.44 -6.09
C ASN A 49 22.50 -4.31 -7.29
N ILE A 50 21.19 -4.45 -7.04
CA ILE A 50 20.13 -4.28 -8.04
C ILE A 50 19.44 -2.93 -7.81
N MET A 51 19.39 -2.09 -8.85
CA MET A 51 18.88 -0.70 -8.77
C MET A 51 17.72 -0.42 -9.73
N ILE A 52 16.89 -1.43 -10.02
CA ILE A 52 15.73 -1.29 -10.92
C ILE A 52 14.76 -0.17 -10.48
N SER A 53 14.69 0.12 -9.18
CA SER A 53 13.84 1.17 -8.60
C SER A 53 14.15 2.58 -9.08
N ASN A 54 15.34 2.82 -9.60
CA ASN A 54 15.74 4.15 -10.10
C ASN A 54 15.22 4.42 -11.52
N ILE A 55 14.79 3.38 -12.25
CA ILE A 55 14.43 3.44 -13.66
C ILE A 55 12.92 3.33 -13.86
N VAL A 56 12.29 2.43 -13.11
CA VAL A 56 10.86 2.16 -13.20
C VAL A 56 10.07 3.09 -12.29
N SER A 57 8.87 3.50 -12.71
CA SER A 57 7.99 4.33 -11.90
C SER A 57 7.37 3.59 -10.70
N ASP A 58 7.22 2.27 -10.81
CA ASP A 58 6.75 1.41 -9.73
C ASP A 58 7.55 0.10 -9.73
N SER A 59 8.44 -0.06 -8.75
CA SER A 59 9.28 -1.25 -8.57
C SER A 59 8.51 -2.50 -8.19
N PHE A 60 7.25 -2.34 -7.75
CA PHE A 60 6.34 -3.44 -7.41
C PHE A 60 5.22 -3.60 -8.44
N GLY A 61 5.31 -2.89 -9.57
CA GLY A 61 4.41 -3.08 -10.70
C GLY A 61 4.61 -4.45 -11.36
N LYS A 62 3.72 -4.80 -12.30
CA LYS A 62 3.73 -6.13 -12.95
C LYS A 62 5.08 -6.49 -13.56
N SER A 63 5.61 -5.66 -14.48
CA SER A 63 6.87 -5.95 -15.17
C SER A 63 8.06 -6.06 -14.20
N ALA A 64 8.20 -5.08 -13.29
CA ALA A 64 9.32 -5.04 -12.34
C ALA A 64 9.27 -6.21 -11.36
N SER A 65 8.09 -6.55 -10.83
CA SER A 65 7.92 -7.71 -9.93
C SER A 65 8.22 -9.03 -10.64
N THR A 66 7.83 -9.19 -11.91
CA THR A 66 8.16 -10.39 -12.69
C THR A 66 9.66 -10.52 -12.89
N ILE A 67 10.34 -9.43 -13.25
CA ILE A 67 11.81 -9.40 -13.40
C ILE A 67 12.52 -9.76 -12.10
N ILE A 68 12.10 -9.16 -10.97
CA ILE A 68 12.68 -9.44 -9.66
C ILE A 68 12.47 -10.91 -9.27
N LYS A 69 11.26 -11.45 -9.46
CA LYS A 69 10.97 -12.86 -9.15
C LYS A 69 11.77 -13.82 -10.03
N TYR A 70 11.91 -13.53 -11.32
CA TYR A 70 12.76 -14.32 -12.21
C TYR A 70 14.20 -14.34 -11.72
N ALA A 71 14.77 -13.17 -11.40
CA ALA A 71 16.14 -13.08 -10.89
C ALA A 71 16.33 -13.81 -9.54
N MET A 72 15.28 -13.91 -8.71
CA MET A 72 15.30 -14.69 -7.48
C MET A 72 15.27 -16.21 -7.72
N GLU A 73 14.58 -16.66 -8.76
CA GLU A 73 14.45 -18.08 -9.13
C GLU A 73 15.67 -18.60 -9.89
N HIS A 74 16.39 -17.70 -10.58
CA HIS A 74 17.54 -18.01 -11.43
C HIS A 74 18.81 -17.23 -11.03
N PRO A 75 19.35 -17.43 -9.80
CA PRO A 75 20.47 -16.63 -9.29
C PRO A 75 21.79 -16.82 -10.04
N ASP A 76 21.94 -17.93 -10.78
CA ASP A 76 23.14 -18.27 -11.54
C ASP A 76 23.14 -17.72 -12.99
N GLU A 77 22.03 -17.13 -13.44
CA GLU A 77 21.95 -16.51 -14.77
C GLU A 77 22.47 -15.07 -14.73
N ILE A 78 23.65 -14.85 -15.32
CA ILE A 78 24.37 -13.56 -15.26
C ILE A 78 24.08 -12.68 -16.51
N ASP A 79 23.56 -13.27 -17.60
CA ASP A 79 23.33 -12.59 -18.89
C ASP A 79 21.89 -12.77 -19.40
N THR A 80 20.92 -12.64 -18.50
CA THR A 80 19.49 -12.70 -18.85
C THR A 80 19.05 -11.39 -19.52
N ASP A 81 18.44 -11.48 -20.69
CA ASP A 81 17.71 -10.35 -21.28
C ASP A 81 16.29 -10.27 -20.73
N TYR A 82 16.03 -9.25 -19.92
CA TYR A 82 14.73 -9.02 -19.30
C TYR A 82 13.71 -8.34 -20.23
N THR A 83 14.07 -8.01 -21.47
CA THR A 83 13.22 -7.29 -22.42
C THR A 83 11.89 -8.00 -22.67
N SER A 84 11.88 -9.34 -22.66
CA SER A 84 10.68 -10.16 -22.86
C SER A 84 9.63 -10.01 -21.74
N PHE A 85 10.04 -9.62 -20.54
CA PHE A 85 9.15 -9.39 -19.40
C PHE A 85 8.57 -7.97 -19.37
N LEU A 86 9.06 -7.07 -20.23
CA LEU A 86 8.66 -5.67 -20.23
C LEU A 86 7.35 -5.46 -20.99
N HIS A 87 6.47 -4.68 -20.39
CA HIS A 87 5.33 -4.14 -21.11
C HIS A 87 5.78 -3.23 -22.26
N LYS A 88 5.00 -3.17 -23.36
CA LYS A 88 5.33 -2.39 -24.58
C LYS A 88 5.72 -0.94 -24.28
N SER A 89 5.09 -0.30 -23.30
CA SER A 89 5.40 1.08 -22.89
C SER A 89 6.75 1.25 -22.20
N MET A 90 7.38 0.16 -21.72
CA MET A 90 8.66 0.17 -21.01
C MET A 90 9.84 -0.24 -21.89
N LEU A 91 9.62 -0.70 -23.12
CA LEU A 91 10.68 -1.16 -24.02
C LEU A 91 11.74 -0.09 -24.31
N HIS A 92 11.37 1.19 -24.30
CA HIS A 92 12.32 2.30 -24.45
C HIS A 92 13.36 2.37 -23.32
N LYS A 93 13.10 1.74 -22.16
CA LYS A 93 14.01 1.64 -21.00
C LYS A 93 14.69 0.28 -20.88
N ALA A 94 14.52 -0.62 -21.85
CA ALA A 94 14.98 -2.00 -21.74
C ALA A 94 16.49 -2.10 -21.42
N ASN A 95 17.32 -1.32 -22.12
CA ASN A 95 18.76 -1.28 -21.89
C ASN A 95 19.12 -0.84 -20.46
N GLU A 96 18.47 0.21 -19.95
CA GLU A 96 18.69 0.69 -18.57
C GLU A 96 18.27 -0.36 -17.54
N ILE A 97 17.14 -1.03 -17.77
CA ILE A 97 16.63 -2.08 -16.89
C ILE A 97 17.61 -3.25 -16.85
N ASN A 98 18.07 -3.75 -17.99
CA ASN A 98 19.07 -4.82 -18.06
C ASN A 98 20.36 -4.42 -17.33
N MET A 99 20.87 -3.20 -17.52
CA MET A 99 22.04 -2.72 -16.77
C MET A 99 21.81 -2.67 -15.26
N SER A 100 20.62 -2.28 -14.81
CA SER A 100 20.30 -2.20 -13.38
C SER A 100 20.13 -3.54 -12.67
N MET A 101 20.04 -4.62 -13.44
CA MET A 101 19.85 -5.99 -12.96
C MET A 101 21.16 -6.80 -12.93
N GLN A 102 22.32 -6.19 -13.23
CA GLN A 102 23.63 -6.84 -13.22
C GLN A 102 24.15 -7.27 -11.83
N GLY A 103 23.35 -7.08 -10.78
CA GLY A 103 23.65 -7.56 -9.43
C GLY A 103 23.37 -9.05 -9.25
N THR A 104 23.74 -9.61 -8.09
CA THR A 104 23.53 -11.03 -7.78
C THR A 104 22.70 -11.17 -6.51
N ILE A 105 21.60 -11.91 -6.60
CA ILE A 105 20.72 -12.20 -5.47
C ILE A 105 21.19 -13.49 -4.81
N SER A 106 21.65 -13.41 -3.54
CA SER A 106 22.00 -14.61 -2.79
C SER A 106 20.76 -15.43 -2.43
N GLN A 107 20.93 -16.73 -2.18
CA GLN A 107 19.84 -17.62 -1.78
C GLN A 107 19.12 -17.14 -0.50
N GLU A 108 19.86 -16.56 0.45
CA GLU A 108 19.32 -16.00 1.68
C GLU A 108 18.46 -14.75 1.40
N GLN A 109 18.93 -13.87 0.50
CA GLN A 109 18.15 -12.70 0.09
C GLN A 109 16.90 -13.10 -0.70
N ALA A 110 17.01 -14.07 -1.61
CA ALA A 110 15.86 -14.63 -2.31
C ALA A 110 14.83 -15.22 -1.33
N SER A 111 15.27 -15.99 -0.35
CA SER A 111 14.41 -16.57 0.69
C SER A 111 13.67 -15.50 1.48
N LYS A 112 14.38 -14.46 1.93
CA LYS A 112 13.79 -13.31 2.64
C LYS A 112 12.79 -12.55 1.77
N MET A 113 13.15 -12.25 0.52
CA MET A 113 12.28 -11.54 -0.40
C MET A 113 11.01 -12.33 -0.70
N ASN A 114 11.09 -13.66 -0.83
CA ASN A 114 9.93 -14.50 -1.06
C ASN A 114 8.92 -14.41 0.11
N VAL A 115 9.39 -14.46 1.35
CA VAL A 115 8.54 -14.22 2.54
C VAL A 115 7.90 -12.83 2.49
N CYS A 116 8.67 -11.79 2.16
CA CYS A 116 8.15 -10.43 2.04
C CYS A 116 7.11 -10.30 0.92
N PHE A 117 7.31 -10.90 -0.25
CA PHE A 117 6.35 -10.88 -1.35
C PHE A 117 5.04 -11.58 -0.96
N ASN A 118 5.12 -12.76 -0.33
CA ASN A 118 3.93 -13.49 0.11
C ASN A 118 3.16 -12.71 1.17
N HIS A 119 3.86 -12.13 2.16
CA HIS A 119 3.23 -11.30 3.18
C HIS A 119 2.63 -10.03 2.57
N LEU A 120 3.31 -9.39 1.61
CA LEU A 120 2.81 -8.22 0.89
C LEU A 120 1.48 -8.54 0.18
N SER A 121 1.42 -9.64 -0.56
CA SER A 121 0.18 -10.09 -1.23
C SER A 121 -0.94 -10.37 -0.23
N TYR A 122 -0.63 -11.01 0.90
CA TYR A 122 -1.62 -11.26 1.95
C TYR A 122 -2.14 -9.97 2.60
N VAL A 123 -1.25 -9.01 2.90
CA VAL A 123 -1.62 -7.70 3.46
C VAL A 123 -2.50 -6.92 2.48
N GLU A 124 -2.25 -7.00 1.19
CA GLU A 124 -3.13 -6.40 0.17
C GLU A 124 -4.54 -6.99 0.20
N ILE A 125 -4.67 -8.32 0.35
CA ILE A 125 -5.98 -8.99 0.54
C ILE A 125 -6.66 -8.47 1.82
N CYS A 126 -5.94 -8.40 2.94
CA CYS A 126 -6.49 -7.88 4.19
C CYS A 126 -6.97 -6.42 4.07
N ILE A 127 -6.21 -5.57 3.34
CA ILE A 127 -6.62 -4.19 3.08
C ILE A 127 -7.93 -4.16 2.29
N SER A 128 -8.06 -4.98 1.24
CA SER A 128 -9.29 -5.07 0.45
C SER A 128 -10.49 -5.52 1.29
N GLN A 129 -10.32 -6.52 2.16
CA GLN A 129 -11.38 -6.99 3.07
C GLN A 129 -11.82 -5.91 4.06
N ILE A 130 -10.88 -5.16 4.62
CA ILE A 130 -11.19 -4.04 5.51
C ILE A 130 -11.84 -2.89 4.74
N ASP A 131 -11.43 -2.63 3.50
CA ASP A 131 -12.08 -1.64 2.63
C ASP A 131 -13.54 -1.99 2.33
N GLU A 132 -13.87 -3.26 2.11
CA GLU A 132 -15.24 -3.73 1.96
C GLU A 132 -16.06 -3.53 3.25
N ALA A 133 -15.51 -3.87 4.41
CA ALA A 133 -16.17 -3.66 5.69
C ALA A 133 -16.41 -2.16 5.99
N ILE A 134 -15.42 -1.31 5.71
CA ILE A 134 -15.54 0.15 5.80
C ILE A 134 -16.66 0.64 4.88
N PHE A 135 -16.69 0.16 3.63
CA PHE A 135 -17.70 0.56 2.66
C PHE A 135 -19.12 0.26 3.14
N LEU A 136 -19.35 -0.90 3.77
CA LEU A 136 -20.67 -1.25 4.31
C LEU A 136 -21.16 -0.27 5.38
N ILE A 137 -20.30 0.14 6.32
CA ILE A 137 -20.66 1.11 7.35
C ILE A 137 -20.75 2.53 6.76
N ALA A 138 -19.86 2.88 5.83
CA ALA A 138 -19.80 4.21 5.23
C ALA A 138 -21.04 4.54 4.37
N LYS A 139 -21.80 3.53 3.89
CA LYS A 139 -23.06 3.74 3.15
C LYS A 139 -24.08 4.57 3.92
N ASP A 140 -24.16 4.38 5.24
CA ASP A 140 -25.08 5.12 6.10
C ASP A 140 -24.75 6.61 6.18
N PHE A 141 -23.53 6.99 5.79
CA PHE A 141 -23.01 8.35 5.80
C PHE A 141 -22.77 8.90 4.40
N LYS A 142 -23.33 8.27 3.36
CA LYS A 142 -23.05 8.60 1.96
C LYS A 142 -23.27 10.09 1.65
N SER A 143 -24.39 10.65 2.07
CA SER A 143 -24.72 12.07 1.81
C SER A 143 -23.70 13.02 2.47
N GLN A 144 -23.25 12.70 3.69
CA GLN A 144 -22.24 13.48 4.39
C GLN A 144 -20.88 13.33 3.72
N ILE A 145 -20.49 12.12 3.32
CA ILE A 145 -19.24 11.85 2.58
C ILE A 145 -19.22 12.64 1.27
N GLU A 146 -20.32 12.62 0.51
CA GLU A 146 -20.46 13.36 -0.76
C GLU A 146 -20.36 14.86 -0.54
N LEU A 147 -20.99 15.39 0.52
CA LEU A 147 -20.88 16.80 0.89
C LEU A 147 -19.42 17.18 1.19
N PHE A 148 -18.72 16.40 2.01
CA PHE A 148 -17.30 16.63 2.29
C PHE A 148 -16.43 16.53 1.03
N ALA A 149 -16.75 15.63 0.11
CA ALA A 149 -16.01 15.46 -1.14
C ALA A 149 -16.22 16.60 -2.15
N THR A 150 -17.16 17.52 -1.90
CA THR A 150 -17.27 18.78 -2.69
C THR A 150 -16.14 19.77 -2.38
N ILE A 151 -15.48 19.63 -1.23
CA ILE A 151 -14.35 20.48 -0.85
C ILE A 151 -13.15 20.12 -1.73
N PRO A 152 -12.52 21.09 -2.41
CA PRO A 152 -11.34 20.83 -3.22
C PRO A 152 -10.26 20.09 -2.41
N SER A 153 -9.68 19.04 -3.01
CA SER A 153 -8.67 18.15 -2.41
C SER A 153 -9.21 17.10 -1.42
N ILE A 154 -10.49 17.11 -1.05
CA ILE A 154 -11.08 16.04 -0.22
C ILE A 154 -11.62 14.94 -1.11
N THR A 155 -10.96 13.80 -1.09
CA THR A 155 -11.46 12.59 -1.76
C THR A 155 -12.52 11.90 -0.90
N THR A 156 -13.33 11.01 -1.50
CA THR A 156 -14.27 10.15 -0.77
C THR A 156 -13.59 9.38 0.36
N LYS A 157 -12.38 8.84 0.14
CA LYS A 157 -11.61 8.12 1.17
C LYS A 157 -11.21 9.05 2.32
N SER A 158 -10.77 10.27 2.00
CA SER A 158 -10.42 11.28 3.00
C SER A 158 -11.65 11.73 3.79
N ALA A 159 -12.78 11.95 3.12
CA ALA A 159 -14.05 12.29 3.75
C ALA A 159 -14.54 11.19 4.71
N THR A 160 -14.50 9.92 4.30
CA THR A 160 -14.80 8.78 5.19
C THR A 160 -13.87 8.75 6.40
N ALA A 161 -12.57 9.01 6.21
CA ALA A 161 -11.62 9.07 7.31
C ALA A 161 -11.95 10.19 8.31
N ILE A 162 -12.26 11.39 7.81
CA ILE A 162 -12.65 12.54 8.62
C ILE A 162 -13.90 12.20 9.44
N ILE A 163 -14.97 11.73 8.79
CA ILE A 163 -16.23 11.36 9.45
C ILE A 163 -16.00 10.28 10.50
N SER A 164 -15.10 9.32 10.25
CA SER A 164 -14.77 8.28 11.25
C SER A 164 -14.15 8.85 12.53
N GLU A 165 -13.37 9.93 12.43
CA GLU A 165 -12.73 10.55 13.59
C GLU A 165 -13.66 11.54 14.29
N ILE A 166 -14.42 12.35 13.55
CA ILE A 166 -15.19 13.46 14.13
C ILE A 166 -16.69 13.20 14.28
N GLY A 167 -17.25 12.22 13.58
CA GLY A 167 -18.70 12.01 13.46
C GLY A 167 -19.35 12.86 12.37
N VAL A 168 -20.68 12.89 12.34
CA VAL A 168 -21.48 13.66 11.37
C VAL A 168 -22.26 14.83 11.97
N ASP A 169 -22.25 14.96 13.30
CA ASP A 169 -23.10 15.87 14.07
C ASP A 169 -22.26 16.65 15.10
N MET A 170 -21.08 17.12 14.66
CA MET A 170 -20.30 18.08 15.46
C MET A 170 -20.89 19.48 15.30
#